data_AF-A0A0N1MTT4-F1
#
_entry.id   AF-A0A0N1MTT4-F1
#
_cell.length_a   1.000
_cell.length_b   1.000
_cell.length_c   1.000
_cell.angle_alpha   90.00
_cell.angle_beta   90.00
_cell.angle_gamma   90.00
#
_symmetry.space_group_name_H-M   'P 1'
#
loop_
_entity.id
_entity.type
_entity.pdbx_description
1 polymer ?
#
loop_
_entity_poly.entity_id
_entity_poly.type
_entity_poly.pdbx_seq_one_letter_code
_entity_poly.pdbx_strand_id
1 'polypeptide(L)'
;MRIYKVIHRAPVRVAKISKKRQQLRFRRAMVALKLALAQEKQETKEMLTIYRRYTQGDVSKEDLQKANAQFVDILKGLGLGVFAVLPFAPITIPLVVKLGQWVGVDVLPSSFNINKPIKEIDKQIALEDAEAKKHETNVKK
;
A
#
# COMPACT_ATOMS: atom_id res chain seq x y z
N MET A 1 45.02 13.98 -28.56
CA MET A 1 43.59 13.66 -28.80
C MET A 1 42.84 13.50 -27.47
N ARG A 2 41.75 14.25 -27.21
CA ARG A 2 40.98 14.21 -25.93
C ARG A 2 39.53 13.68 -26.12
N ILE A 3 39.35 12.68 -26.97
CA ILE A 3 38.02 12.21 -27.39
C ILE A 3 37.33 11.38 -26.28
N TYR A 4 38.09 10.72 -25.41
CA TYR A 4 37.60 9.86 -24.32
C TYR A 4 36.74 10.58 -23.26
N LYS A 5 36.90 11.91 -23.12
CA LYS A 5 36.15 12.70 -22.12
C LYS A 5 34.69 12.95 -22.49
N VAL A 6 34.24 12.60 -23.69
CA VAL A 6 32.87 12.90 -24.16
C VAL A 6 32.00 11.64 -24.24
N ILE A 7 32.61 10.47 -24.43
CA ILE A 7 31.92 9.18 -24.62
C ILE A 7 31.09 8.79 -23.38
N HIS A 8 31.58 9.10 -22.17
CA HIS A 8 30.85 8.82 -20.93
C HIS A 8 29.75 9.84 -20.59
N ARG A 9 29.72 11.03 -21.24
CA ARG A 9 28.73 12.07 -20.92
C ARG A 9 27.32 11.74 -21.42
N ALA A 10 27.22 10.97 -22.51
CA ALA A 10 25.94 10.47 -23.03
C ALA A 10 25.31 9.40 -22.13
N PRO A 11 26.00 8.31 -21.74
CA PRO A 11 25.41 7.29 -20.88
C PRO A 11 25.05 7.83 -19.49
N VAL A 12 25.82 8.76 -18.93
CA VAL A 12 25.46 9.41 -17.65
C VAL A 12 24.15 10.21 -17.76
N ARG A 13 23.92 10.90 -18.88
CA ARG A 13 22.66 11.62 -19.13
C ARG A 13 21.49 10.64 -19.28
N VAL A 14 21.67 9.56 -20.04
CA VAL A 14 20.65 8.52 -20.22
C VAL A 14 20.30 7.86 -18.89
N ALA A 15 21.29 7.56 -18.04
CA ALA A 15 21.07 7.02 -16.71
C ALA A 15 20.24 7.98 -15.83
N LYS A 16 20.57 9.28 -15.84
CA LYS A 16 19.78 10.31 -15.11
C LYS A 16 18.34 10.41 -15.62
N ILE A 17 18.15 10.39 -16.94
CA ILE A 17 16.81 10.45 -17.57
C ILE A 17 16.01 9.19 -17.23
N SER A 18 16.63 8.01 -17.33
CA SER A 18 16.02 6.73 -16.99
C SER A 18 15.60 6.70 -15.51
N LYS A 19 16.47 7.14 -14.60
CA LYS A 19 16.17 7.26 -13.16
C LYS A 19 14.95 8.15 -12.91
N LYS A 20 14.90 9.34 -13.53
CA LYS A 20 13.75 10.26 -13.39
C LYS A 20 12.46 9.66 -13.96
N ARG A 21 12.55 8.97 -15.09
CA ARG A 21 11.42 8.26 -15.71
C ARG A 21 10.90 7.13 -14.81
N GLN A 22 11.79 6.32 -14.25
CA GLN A 22 11.43 5.24 -13.32
C GLN A 22 10.77 5.80 -12.06
N GLN A 23 11.31 6.87 -11.47
CA GLN A 23 10.72 7.54 -10.32
C GLN A 23 9.29 8.03 -10.61
N LEU A 24 9.06 8.64 -11.78
CA LEU A 24 7.72 9.10 -12.18
C LEU A 24 6.74 7.94 -12.40
N ARG A 25 7.18 6.85 -13.04
CA ARG A 25 6.37 5.64 -13.20
C ARG A 25 5.98 5.05 -11.84
N PHE A 26 6.94 4.97 -10.92
CA PHE A 26 6.72 4.47 -9.58
C PHE A 26 5.78 5.36 -8.77
N ARG A 27 5.92 6.69 -8.84
CA ARG A 27 5.00 7.63 -8.20
C ARG A 27 3.57 7.45 -8.71
N ARG A 28 3.37 7.25 -10.02
CA ARG A 28 2.04 6.96 -10.60
C ARG A 28 1.47 5.65 -10.07
N ALA A 29 2.28 4.59 -10.01
CA ALA A 29 1.86 3.32 -9.44
C ALA A 29 1.46 3.45 -7.96
N MET A 30 2.20 4.25 -7.18
CA MET A 30 1.86 4.52 -5.77
C MET A 30 0.58 5.36 -5.62
N VAL A 31 0.33 6.33 -6.50
CA VAL A 31 -0.96 7.06 -6.52
C VAL A 31 -2.11 6.13 -6.88
N ALA A 32 -1.92 5.24 -7.86
CA ALA A 32 -2.91 4.23 -8.22
C ALA A 32 -3.15 3.25 -7.05
N LEU A 33 -2.10 2.85 -6.34
CA LEU A 33 -2.20 2.05 -5.11
C LEU A 33 -3.02 2.77 -4.05
N LYS A 34 -2.76 4.05 -3.80
CA LYS A 34 -3.56 4.84 -2.87
C LYS A 34 -5.04 4.87 -3.25
N LEU A 35 -5.34 5.05 -4.54
CA LEU A 35 -6.72 5.05 -5.04
C LEU A 35 -7.39 3.68 -4.92
N ALA A 36 -6.69 2.61 -5.29
CA ALA A 36 -7.16 1.24 -5.16
C ALA A 36 -7.44 0.88 -3.69
N LEU A 37 -6.51 1.21 -2.79
CA LEU A 37 -6.67 1.03 -1.34
C LEU A 37 -7.80 1.89 -0.76
N ALA A 38 -8.11 3.04 -1.36
CA ALA A 38 -9.24 3.88 -0.98
C ALA A 38 -10.59 3.34 -1.50
N GLN A 39 -10.58 2.58 -2.60
CA GLN A 39 -11.77 2.05 -3.26
C GLN A 39 -12.18 0.67 -2.71
N GLU A 40 -11.23 -0.22 -2.39
CA GLU A 40 -11.49 -1.57 -1.84
C GLU A 40 -11.68 -1.57 -0.31
N LYS A 41 -12.54 -0.69 0.20
CA LYS A 41 -12.58 -0.34 1.63
C LYS A 41 -12.91 -1.50 2.59
N GLN A 42 -13.86 -2.38 2.28
CA GLN A 42 -14.33 -3.37 3.26
C GLN A 42 -13.32 -4.52 3.44
N GLU A 43 -12.94 -5.18 2.34
CA GLU A 43 -11.97 -6.29 2.35
C GLU A 43 -10.57 -5.81 2.77
N THR A 44 -10.16 -4.62 2.34
CA THR A 44 -8.86 -4.04 2.73
C THR A 44 -8.82 -3.67 4.22
N LYS A 45 -9.92 -3.17 4.80
CA LYS A 45 -10.00 -2.89 6.25
C LYS A 45 -9.77 -4.16 7.06
N GLU A 46 -10.40 -5.27 6.67
CA GLU A 46 -10.22 -6.57 7.30
C GLU A 46 -8.77 -7.06 7.15
N MET A 47 -8.23 -7.02 5.93
CA MET A 47 -6.85 -7.37 5.62
C MET A 47 -5.85 -6.57 6.47
N LEU A 48 -5.94 -5.24 6.50
CA LEU A 48 -5.05 -4.37 7.27
C LEU A 48 -5.20 -4.59 8.79
N THR A 49 -6.39 -4.95 9.26
CA THR A 49 -6.65 -5.29 10.67
C THR A 49 -5.92 -6.59 11.07
N ILE A 50 -5.89 -7.59 10.18
CA ILE A 50 -5.11 -8.82 10.38
C ILE A 50 -3.62 -8.49 10.53
N TYR A 51 -3.07 -7.65 9.66
CA TYR A 51 -1.66 -7.24 9.79
C TYR A 51 -1.36 -6.51 11.09
N ARG A 52 -2.29 -5.69 11.55
CA ARG A 52 -2.16 -5.01 12.84
C ARG A 52 -2.18 -5.97 14.02
N ARG A 53 -3.15 -6.90 14.06
CA ARG A 53 -3.22 -7.92 15.10
C ARG A 53 -2.00 -8.85 15.07
N TYR A 54 -1.44 -9.09 13.89
CA TYR A 54 -0.19 -9.83 13.74
C TYR A 54 1.00 -9.13 14.40
N THR A 55 1.11 -7.80 14.31
CA THR A 55 2.15 -7.05 15.05
C THR A 55 2.04 -7.17 16.57
N GLN A 56 0.90 -7.61 17.09
CA GLN A 56 0.63 -7.79 18.52
C GLN A 56 0.66 -9.26 18.96
N GLY A 57 0.82 -10.20 18.01
CA GLY A 57 0.93 -11.64 18.30
C GLY A 57 -0.38 -12.43 18.26
N ASP A 58 -1.52 -11.79 17.96
CA ASP A 58 -2.87 -12.37 18.14
C ASP A 58 -3.49 -12.94 16.85
N VAL A 59 -2.67 -13.42 15.89
CA VAL A 59 -3.15 -13.84 14.55
C VAL A 59 -2.69 -15.23 14.15
N SER A 60 -3.63 -16.03 13.64
CA SER A 60 -3.35 -17.31 13.01
C SER A 60 -2.53 -17.13 11.72
N LYS A 61 -1.59 -18.04 11.48
CA LYS A 61 -0.76 -18.04 10.26
C LYS A 61 -1.61 -18.11 8.99
N GLU A 62 -2.77 -18.76 9.04
CA GLU A 62 -3.69 -18.91 7.90
C GLU A 62 -4.33 -17.58 7.51
N ASP A 63 -4.79 -16.81 8.50
CA ASP A 63 -5.41 -15.49 8.27
C ASP A 63 -4.39 -14.50 7.73
N LEU A 64 -3.16 -14.57 8.25
CA LEU A 64 -2.04 -13.79 7.71
C LEU A 64 -1.74 -14.17 6.25
N GLN A 65 -1.75 -15.46 5.89
CA GLN A 65 -1.49 -15.89 4.52
C GLN A 65 -2.59 -15.41 3.56
N LYS A 66 -3.86 -15.44 3.97
CA LYS A 66 -4.99 -14.91 3.17
C LYS A 66 -4.86 -13.40 2.95
N ALA A 67 -4.55 -12.65 4.01
CA ALA A 67 -4.32 -11.21 3.93
C ALA A 67 -3.11 -10.86 3.04
N ASN A 68 -2.07 -11.69 3.04
CA ASN A 68 -0.93 -11.55 2.14
C ASN A 68 -1.29 -11.81 0.68
N ALA A 69 -2.06 -12.86 0.40
CA ALA A 69 -2.49 -13.16 -0.96
C ALA A 69 -3.30 -11.99 -1.56
N GLN A 70 -4.27 -11.45 -0.80
CA GLN A 70 -5.05 -10.28 -1.20
C GLN A 70 -4.15 -9.07 -1.49
N PHE A 71 -3.21 -8.75 -0.58
CA PHE A 71 -2.29 -7.63 -0.78
C PHE A 71 -1.39 -7.80 -2.01
N VAL A 72 -0.90 -9.02 -2.24
CA VAL A 72 -0.07 -9.39 -3.38
C VAL A 72 -0.84 -9.20 -4.70
N ASP A 73 -2.12 -9.54 -4.73
CA ASP A 73 -2.94 -9.40 -5.93
C ASP A 73 -3.26 -7.93 -6.24
N ILE A 74 -3.51 -7.10 -5.21
CA ILE A 74 -3.59 -5.64 -5.35
C ILE A 74 -2.28 -5.09 -5.95
N LEU A 75 -1.12 -5.49 -5.43
CA LEU A 75 0.19 -5.06 -5.93
C LEU A 75 0.44 -5.51 -7.38
N LYS A 76 0.08 -6.75 -7.74
CA LYS A 76 0.20 -7.25 -9.13
C LYS A 76 -0.71 -6.47 -10.08
N GLY A 77 -1.96 -6.22 -9.70
CA GLY A 77 -2.93 -5.46 -10.50
C GLY A 77 -2.46 -4.03 -10.81
N LEU A 78 -1.66 -3.45 -9.93
CA LEU A 78 -1.12 -2.09 -10.06
C LEU A 78 0.26 -2.02 -10.73
N GLY A 79 0.79 -3.15 -11.22
CA GLY A 79 2.11 -3.22 -11.85
C GLY A 79 3.28 -3.12 -10.86
N LEU A 80 3.03 -3.31 -9.56
CA LEU A 80 4.02 -3.43 -8.49
C LEU A 80 4.43 -4.90 -8.26
N GLY A 81 4.42 -5.71 -9.33
CA GLY A 81 4.64 -7.16 -9.29
C GLY A 81 5.98 -7.58 -8.65
N VAL A 82 7.01 -6.74 -8.74
CA VAL A 82 8.32 -7.00 -8.09
C VAL A 82 8.18 -7.07 -6.56
N PHE A 83 7.25 -6.31 -5.98
CA PHE A 83 7.02 -6.31 -4.54
C PHE A 83 6.12 -7.45 -4.07
N ALA A 84 5.29 -7.97 -4.98
CA ALA A 84 4.41 -9.11 -4.75
C ALA A 84 5.15 -10.46 -4.63
N VAL A 85 6.38 -10.55 -5.12
CA VAL A 85 7.19 -11.80 -5.13
C VAL A 85 8.17 -11.85 -3.93
N LEU A 86 8.23 -10.82 -3.08
CA LEU A 86 9.17 -10.76 -1.97
C LEU A 86 8.82 -11.78 -0.88
N PRO A 87 9.76 -12.67 -0.46
CA PRO A 87 9.50 -13.76 0.49
C PRO A 87 9.34 -13.34 1.97
N PHE A 88 9.18 -12.04 2.26
CA PHE A 88 9.16 -11.50 3.63
C PHE A 88 7.83 -10.84 4.02
N ALA A 89 6.76 -11.65 4.04
CA ALA A 89 5.38 -11.23 4.29
C ALA A 89 5.12 -10.31 5.52
N PRO A 90 5.86 -10.41 6.66
CA PRO A 90 5.76 -9.45 7.78
C PRO A 90 6.30 -8.04 7.50
N ILE A 91 7.22 -7.90 6.53
CA ILE A 91 7.96 -6.66 6.23
C ILE A 91 7.33 -5.93 5.03
N THR A 92 6.45 -6.59 4.27
CA THR A 92 5.91 -6.09 3.00
C THR A 92 5.12 -4.79 3.17
N ILE A 93 4.25 -4.68 4.18
CA ILE A 93 3.51 -3.44 4.44
C ILE A 93 4.42 -2.30 4.85
N PRO A 94 5.28 -2.42 5.89
CA PRO A 94 6.22 -1.37 6.25
C PRO A 94 7.09 -0.91 5.07
N LEU A 95 7.48 -1.85 4.19
CA LEU A 95 8.28 -1.56 3.01
C LEU A 95 7.49 -0.75 1.98
N VAL A 96 6.28 -1.18 1.62
CA VAL A 96 5.42 -0.46 0.65
C VAL A 96 5.07 0.93 1.17
N VAL A 97 4.78 1.07 2.47
CA VAL A 97 4.51 2.36 3.13
C VAL A 97 5.74 3.28 3.06
N LYS A 98 6.92 2.78 3.43
CA LYS A 98 8.17 3.56 3.33
C LYS A 98 8.49 3.97 1.90
N LEU A 99 8.24 3.09 0.93
CA LEU A 99 8.49 3.38 -0.49
C LEU A 99 7.50 4.40 -1.05
N GLY A 100 6.23 4.32 -0.67
CA GLY A 100 5.22 5.33 -0.96
C GLY A 100 5.67 6.70 -0.44
N GLN A 101 6.04 6.77 0.84
CA GLN A 101 6.57 7.99 1.47
C GLN A 101 7.82 8.52 0.76
N TRP A 102 8.73 7.63 0.35
CA TRP A 102 9.94 8.02 -0.39
C TRP A 102 9.64 8.69 -1.73
N VAL A 103 8.53 8.33 -2.38
CA VAL A 103 8.05 9.00 -3.61
C VAL A 103 6.99 10.06 -3.37
N GLY A 104 6.74 10.42 -2.11
CA GLY A 104 5.82 11.47 -1.69
C GLY A 104 4.34 11.09 -1.80
N VAL A 105 4.01 9.80 -1.70
CA VAL A 105 2.64 9.29 -1.73
C VAL A 105 2.35 8.54 -0.44
N ASP A 106 1.39 9.04 0.34
CA ASP A 106 0.84 8.27 1.45
C ASP A 106 -0.11 7.21 0.91
N VAL A 107 0.31 5.95 0.99
CA VAL A 107 -0.39 4.79 0.43
C VAL A 107 -1.40 4.21 1.40
N LEU A 108 -1.28 4.47 2.70
CA LEU A 108 -2.27 3.99 3.67
C LEU A 108 -3.51 4.90 3.67
N PRO A 109 -4.70 4.33 3.89
CA PRO A 109 -5.88 5.14 4.13
C PRO A 109 -5.71 5.92 5.44
N SER A 110 -6.18 7.16 5.48
CA SER A 110 -6.06 8.08 6.62
C SER A 110 -6.65 7.55 7.94
N SER A 111 -7.56 6.57 7.86
CA SER A 111 -8.12 5.88 9.02
C SER A 111 -7.14 4.89 9.68
N PHE A 112 -6.09 4.49 8.97
CA PHE A 112 -5.08 3.54 9.45
C PHE A 112 -3.95 4.27 10.22
N ASN A 113 -4.32 4.82 11.37
CA ASN A 113 -3.35 5.43 12.28
C ASN A 113 -2.69 4.32 13.13
N ILE A 114 -1.45 3.96 12.79
CA ILE A 114 -0.66 2.94 13.51
C ILE A 114 -0.53 3.29 15.01
N ASN A 115 -0.60 4.59 15.35
CA ASN A 115 -0.42 5.13 16.70
C ASN A 115 -1.69 5.16 17.59
N LYS A 116 -2.89 4.84 17.08
CA LYS A 116 -4.15 4.87 17.88
C LYS A 116 -4.43 3.51 18.56
N PRO A 117 -4.96 3.44 19.79
CA PRO A 117 -5.27 2.16 20.45
C PRO A 117 -6.43 1.40 19.76
N ILE A 118 -6.34 0.07 19.66
CA ILE A 118 -7.28 -0.79 18.91
C ILE A 118 -8.73 -0.66 19.40
N LYS A 119 -8.94 -0.55 20.73
CA LYS A 119 -10.27 -0.44 21.33
C LYS A 119 -11.07 0.77 20.84
N GLU A 120 -10.41 1.86 20.47
CA GLU A 120 -11.07 3.06 19.94
C GLU A 120 -11.45 2.90 18.47
N ILE A 121 -10.69 2.07 17.75
CA ILE A 121 -10.86 1.85 16.32
C ILE A 121 -11.90 0.78 16.07
N ASP A 122 -11.92 -0.31 16.83
CA ASP A 122 -13.01 -1.29 16.77
C ASP A 122 -14.35 -0.62 17.09
N LYS A 123 -14.35 0.33 18.03
CA LYS A 123 -15.50 1.19 18.29
C LYS A 123 -15.83 2.08 17.09
N GLN A 124 -14.85 2.75 16.47
CA GLN A 124 -15.07 3.59 15.28
C GLN A 124 -15.55 2.80 14.06
N ILE A 125 -15.03 1.60 13.83
CA ILE A 125 -15.45 0.71 12.75
C ILE A 125 -16.86 0.22 13.01
N ALA A 126 -17.16 -0.23 14.24
CA ALA A 126 -18.52 -0.63 14.62
C ALA A 126 -19.52 0.54 14.51
N LEU A 127 -19.10 1.77 14.82
CA LEU A 127 -19.90 2.98 14.65
C LEU A 127 -20.10 3.33 13.17
N GLU A 128 -19.04 3.32 12.35
CA GLU A 128 -19.13 3.55 10.89
C GLU A 128 -20.02 2.49 10.21
N ASP A 129 -19.89 1.22 10.57
CA ASP A 129 -20.70 0.12 10.02
C ASP A 129 -22.16 0.23 10.47
N ALA A 130 -22.40 0.73 11.69
CA ALA A 130 -23.75 1.02 12.17
C ALA A 130 -24.37 2.24 11.46
N GLU A 131 -23.58 3.26 11.14
CA GLU A 131 -24.01 4.43 10.37
C GLU A 131 -24.28 4.10 8.90
N ALA A 132 -23.43 3.28 8.27
CA ALA A 132 -23.63 2.80 6.91
C ALA A 132 -24.93 1.98 6.77
N LYS A 133 -25.21 1.10 7.73
CA LYS A 133 -26.47 0.32 7.78
C LYS A 133 -27.70 1.20 7.99
N LYS A 134 -27.59 2.29 8.75
CA LYS A 134 -28.66 3.29 8.93
C LYS A 134 -28.92 4.10 7.65
N HIS A 135 -27.86 4.45 6.92
CA HIS A 135 -28.00 5.13 5.63
C HIS A 135 -28.66 4.24 4.58
N GLU A 136 -28.31 2.96 4.48
CA GLU A 136 -28.97 2.02 3.54
C GLU A 136 -30.45 1.77 3.86
N THR A 137 -30.84 1.75 5.14
CA THR A 137 -32.23 1.53 5.54
C THR A 137 -33.13 2.75 5.31
N ASN A 138 -32.56 3.96 5.29
CA ASN A 138 -33.31 5.20 5.05
C ASN A 138 -33.46 5.53 3.56
N VAL A 139 -32.54 5.05 2.70
CA VAL A 139 -32.63 5.22 1.23
C VAL A 139 -33.62 4.23 0.59
N LYS A 140 -33.95 3.12 1.26
CA LYS A 140 -34.89 2.10 0.78
C LYS A 140 -36.34 2.30 1.26
N LYS A 141 -36.62 3.40 1.98
CA LYS A 141 -37.94 3.74 2.53
C LYS A 141 -38.47 4.99 1.85
#